data_AF-A0A444KSV1-F1
#
_entry.id   AF-A0A444KSV1-F1
#
_cell.length_a   1.000
_cell.length_b   1.000
_cell.length_c   1.000
_cell.angle_alpha   90.00
_cell.angle_beta   90.00
_cell.angle_gamma   90.00
#
_symmetry.space_group_name_H-M   'P 1'
#
loop_
_entity.id
_entity.type
_entity.pdbx_description
1 polymer ?
#
loop_
_entity_poly.entity_id
_entity_poly.type
_entity_poly.pdbx_seq_one_letter_code
_entity_poly.pdbx_strand_id
1 'polypeptide(L)'
;VGAVAAMGIPEVNRLVNAFFAGAKEVNPNVKKKVAFIGSFFDPPKAKEAAVAQIDAGVDVIYAERFGVIEAAVEKKILAISNMSDQSSLGPDTVITGPVWDMYPTVEQAIKLVKAGVFTAQDYGDFSRMAKGGSFLAPYHKFDKTLPAEVKELVEKKKAEILEGNFRVDVDENTPVSD
;
A
#
# COMPACT_ATOMS: atom_id res chain seq x y z
N VAL A 1 0.15 -9.84 -10.86
CA VAL A 1 0.05 -9.25 -9.49
C VAL A 1 -1.40 -9.23 -9.04
N GLY A 2 -1.64 -9.31 -7.74
CA GLY A 2 -2.99 -9.36 -7.15
C GLY A 2 -3.19 -8.34 -6.04
N ALA A 3 -4.44 -8.07 -5.70
CA ALA A 3 -4.82 -7.30 -4.53
C ALA A 3 -6.08 -7.89 -3.89
N VAL A 4 -6.07 -8.04 -2.56
CA VAL A 4 -7.24 -8.42 -1.78
C VAL A 4 -7.52 -7.31 -0.78
N ALA A 5 -8.71 -6.73 -0.87
CA ALA A 5 -9.07 -5.50 -0.17
C ALA A 5 -10.43 -5.58 0.50
N ALA A 6 -10.77 -4.60 1.34
CA ALA A 6 -12.05 -4.57 2.07
C ALA A 6 -13.28 -4.44 1.16
N MET A 7 -13.66 -3.21 0.85
CA MET A 7 -14.89 -2.84 0.15
C MET A 7 -14.51 -1.89 -0.96
N GLY A 8 -15.25 -1.92 -2.08
CA GLY A 8 -15.04 -1.01 -3.20
C GLY A 8 -15.52 0.41 -2.89
N ILE A 9 -14.81 1.10 -1.99
CA ILE A 9 -15.05 2.50 -1.63
C ILE A 9 -13.89 3.37 -2.13
N PRO A 10 -14.08 4.70 -2.31
CA PRO A 10 -13.07 5.57 -2.92
C PRO A 10 -11.67 5.50 -2.27
N GLU A 11 -11.60 5.36 -0.95
CA GLU A 11 -10.35 5.19 -0.22
C GLU A 11 -9.64 3.88 -0.55
N VAL A 12 -10.35 2.76 -0.60
CA VAL A 12 -9.73 1.46 -0.90
C VAL A 12 -9.36 1.39 -2.39
N ASN A 13 -10.23 1.89 -3.26
CA ASN A 13 -10.03 1.90 -4.70
C ASN A 13 -8.74 2.64 -5.08
N ARG A 14 -8.48 3.83 -4.52
CA ARG A 14 -7.25 4.58 -4.84
C ARG A 14 -5.97 3.86 -4.44
N LEU A 15 -5.97 3.10 -3.33
CA LEU A 15 -4.81 2.33 -2.89
C LEU A 15 -4.52 1.18 -3.88
N VAL A 16 -5.58 0.44 -4.22
CA VAL A 16 -5.48 -0.71 -5.13
C VAL A 16 -5.13 -0.26 -6.55
N ASN A 17 -5.74 0.82 -7.04
CA ASN A 17 -5.42 1.40 -8.34
C ASN A 17 -3.99 1.93 -8.40
N ALA A 18 -3.50 2.62 -7.36
CA ALA A 18 -2.12 3.08 -7.32
C ALA A 18 -1.11 1.93 -7.36
N PHE A 19 -1.38 0.82 -6.65
CA PHE A 19 -0.56 -0.39 -6.73
C PHE A 19 -0.50 -0.95 -8.16
N PHE A 20 -1.65 -1.08 -8.83
CA PHE A 20 -1.70 -1.57 -10.20
C PHE A 20 -1.08 -0.60 -11.21
N ALA A 21 -1.25 0.71 -11.03
CA ALA A 21 -0.66 1.74 -11.87
C ALA A 21 0.88 1.69 -11.82
N GLY A 22 1.46 1.60 -10.62
CA GLY A 22 2.91 1.45 -10.45
C GLY A 22 3.44 0.15 -11.06
N ALA A 23 2.71 -0.97 -10.91
CA ALA A 23 3.07 -2.23 -11.56
C ALA A 23 3.03 -2.13 -13.09
N LYS A 24 2.05 -1.40 -13.64
CA LYS A 24 1.87 -1.20 -15.09
C LYS A 24 2.90 -0.24 -15.69
N GLU A 25 3.33 0.77 -14.93
CA GLU A 25 4.40 1.70 -15.31
C GLU A 25 5.71 0.93 -15.58
N VAL A 26 6.03 -0.03 -14.72
CA VAL A 26 7.26 -0.86 -14.86
C VAL A 26 7.07 -1.98 -15.88
N ASN A 27 5.92 -2.64 -15.89
CA ASN A 27 5.61 -3.73 -16.81
C ASN A 27 4.23 -3.54 -17.46
N PRO A 28 4.18 -3.00 -18.70
CA PRO A 28 2.92 -2.80 -19.42
C PRO A 28 2.14 -4.09 -19.70
N ASN A 29 2.74 -5.27 -19.58
CA ASN A 29 2.07 -6.55 -19.79
C ASN A 29 1.54 -7.19 -18.50
N VAL A 30 1.77 -6.56 -17.33
CA VAL A 30 1.28 -7.08 -16.05
C VAL A 30 -0.25 -7.23 -16.08
N LYS A 31 -0.72 -8.36 -15.52
CA LYS A 31 -2.12 -8.66 -15.29
C LYS A 31 -2.53 -8.36 -13.85
N LYS A 32 -3.70 -7.75 -13.69
CA LYS A 32 -4.32 -7.35 -12.43
C LYS A 32 -5.36 -8.38 -12.01
N LYS A 33 -5.27 -8.87 -10.78
CA LYS A 33 -6.34 -9.63 -10.13
C LYS A 33 -6.78 -8.89 -8.88
N VAL A 34 -8.07 -8.65 -8.71
CA VAL A 34 -8.61 -7.96 -7.54
C VAL A 34 -9.78 -8.71 -6.94
N ALA A 35 -9.85 -8.74 -5.62
CA ALA A 35 -10.99 -9.24 -4.87
C ALA A 35 -11.30 -8.32 -3.69
N PHE A 36 -12.60 -8.11 -3.44
CA PHE A 36 -13.11 -7.38 -2.28
C PHE A 36 -13.80 -8.36 -1.32
N ILE A 37 -13.43 -8.33 -0.05
CA ILE A 37 -14.00 -9.23 0.97
C ILE A 37 -15.31 -8.71 1.57
N GLY A 38 -15.69 -7.47 1.30
CA GLY A 38 -16.90 -6.84 1.80
C GLY A 38 -16.84 -6.42 3.28
N SER A 39 -15.66 -6.43 3.90
CA SER A 39 -15.45 -6.11 5.32
C SER A 39 -14.09 -5.44 5.53
N PHE A 40 -14.00 -4.51 6.49
CA PHE A 40 -12.72 -3.95 6.92
C PHE A 40 -11.88 -4.93 7.75
N PHE A 41 -12.50 -5.97 8.32
CA PHE A 41 -11.79 -6.97 9.09
C PHE A 41 -12.49 -8.33 8.99
N ASP A 42 -11.90 -9.21 8.20
CA ASP A 42 -12.26 -10.62 8.09
C ASP A 42 -11.04 -11.41 7.59
N PRO A 43 -10.06 -11.71 8.48
CA PRO A 43 -8.82 -12.37 8.08
C PRO A 43 -9.01 -13.74 7.40
N PRO A 44 -9.92 -14.62 7.85
CA PRO A 44 -10.19 -15.88 7.15
C PRO A 44 -10.63 -15.66 5.70
N LYS A 45 -11.56 -14.73 5.45
CA LYS A 45 -12.05 -14.44 4.09
C LYS A 45 -10.99 -13.79 3.21
N ALA A 46 -10.17 -12.91 3.79
CA ALA A 46 -9.03 -12.32 3.09
C ALA A 46 -7.99 -13.36 2.69
N LYS A 47 -7.70 -14.31 3.58
CA LYS A 47 -6.80 -15.44 3.30
C LYS A 47 -7.34 -16.31 2.17
N GLU A 48 -8.61 -16.70 2.24
CA GLU A 48 -9.26 -17.52 1.20
C GLU A 48 -9.22 -16.82 -0.17
N ALA A 49 -9.58 -15.54 -0.22
CA ALA A 49 -9.52 -14.75 -1.45
C ALA A 49 -8.09 -14.64 -2.00
N ALA A 50 -7.09 -14.49 -1.13
CA ALA A 50 -5.68 -14.44 -1.52
C ALA A 50 -5.20 -15.77 -2.09
N VAL A 51 -5.50 -16.89 -1.41
CA VAL A 51 -5.20 -18.24 -1.91
C VAL A 51 -5.78 -18.46 -3.30
N ALA A 52 -7.04 -18.09 -3.53
CA ALA A 52 -7.68 -18.23 -4.84
C ALA A 52 -6.97 -17.41 -5.94
N GLN A 53 -6.48 -16.20 -5.65
CA GLN A 53 -5.71 -15.42 -6.61
C GLN A 53 -4.34 -16.02 -6.88
N ILE A 54 -3.67 -16.52 -5.84
CA ILE A 54 -2.35 -17.14 -5.95
C ILE A 54 -2.43 -18.43 -6.78
N ASP A 55 -3.45 -19.25 -6.53
CA ASP A 55 -3.70 -20.47 -7.32
C ASP A 55 -4.08 -20.14 -8.78
N ALA A 56 -4.58 -18.94 -9.05
CA ALA A 56 -4.79 -18.40 -10.39
C ALA A 56 -3.55 -17.74 -11.02
N GLY A 57 -2.37 -17.86 -10.39
CA GLY A 57 -1.09 -17.40 -10.93
C GLY A 57 -0.61 -16.04 -10.44
N VAL A 58 -1.19 -15.47 -9.38
CA VAL A 58 -0.62 -14.28 -8.72
C VAL A 58 0.67 -14.64 -7.97
N ASP A 59 1.73 -13.89 -8.25
CA ASP A 59 3.10 -14.06 -7.73
C ASP A 59 3.58 -12.92 -6.81
N VAL A 60 2.93 -11.75 -6.89
CA VAL A 60 3.07 -10.65 -5.93
C VAL A 60 1.68 -10.12 -5.58
N ILE A 61 1.37 -10.03 -4.28
CA ILE A 61 0.05 -9.64 -3.79
C ILE A 61 0.11 -8.40 -2.87
N TYR A 62 -0.77 -7.44 -3.14
CA TYR A 62 -1.02 -6.32 -2.23
C TYR A 62 -1.98 -6.75 -1.12
N ALA A 63 -1.44 -6.82 0.09
CA ALA A 63 -2.14 -7.19 1.30
C ALA A 63 -2.81 -5.97 1.94
N GLU A 64 -3.85 -5.46 1.29
CA GLU A 64 -4.63 -4.34 1.82
C GLU A 64 -5.31 -4.72 3.16
N ARG A 65 -5.56 -6.02 3.39
CA ARG A 65 -6.13 -6.57 4.63
C ARG A 65 -5.30 -7.69 5.26
N PHE A 66 -5.44 -7.82 6.58
CA PHE A 66 -4.93 -8.95 7.36
C PHE A 66 -5.48 -10.28 6.82
N GLY A 67 -4.69 -11.36 6.90
CA GLY A 67 -5.01 -12.67 6.31
C GLY A 67 -4.39 -12.89 4.92
N VAL A 68 -4.19 -11.82 4.14
CA VAL A 68 -3.51 -11.92 2.83
C VAL A 68 -2.03 -12.29 2.98
N ILE A 69 -1.34 -11.71 3.97
CA ILE A 69 0.06 -12.04 4.27
C ILE A 69 0.21 -13.51 4.67
N GLU A 70 -0.74 -14.04 5.46
CA GLU A 70 -0.72 -15.45 5.86
C GLU A 70 -0.79 -16.37 4.64
N ALA A 71 -1.70 -16.09 3.69
CA ALA A 71 -1.76 -16.82 2.43
C ALA A 71 -0.46 -16.71 1.62
N ALA A 72 0.13 -15.52 1.55
CA ALA A 72 1.38 -15.28 0.82
C ALA A 72 2.56 -16.05 1.44
N VAL A 73 2.63 -16.12 2.78
CA VAL A 73 3.64 -16.91 3.52
C VAL A 73 3.45 -18.40 3.24
N GLU A 74 2.23 -18.93 3.34
CA GLU A 74 1.93 -20.35 3.10
C GLU A 74 2.27 -20.77 1.66
N LYS A 75 1.95 -19.91 0.69
CA LYS A 75 2.18 -20.16 -0.74
C LYS A 75 3.57 -19.72 -1.21
N LYS A 76 4.37 -19.11 -0.33
CA LYS A 76 5.74 -18.65 -0.59
C LYS A 76 5.83 -17.67 -1.77
N ILE A 77 4.85 -16.79 -1.89
CA ILE A 77 4.88 -15.67 -2.84
C ILE A 77 5.25 -14.37 -2.11
N LEU A 78 5.51 -13.30 -2.85
CA LEU A 78 5.87 -12.00 -2.27
C LEU A 78 4.62 -11.16 -1.98
N ALA A 79 4.71 -10.32 -0.96
CA ALA A 79 3.63 -9.42 -0.57
C ALA A 79 4.11 -7.98 -0.35
N ILE A 80 3.21 -7.04 -0.61
CA ILE A 80 3.31 -5.64 -0.20
C ILE A 80 2.25 -5.40 0.87
N SER A 81 2.65 -4.97 2.07
CA SER A 81 1.71 -4.69 3.18
C SER A 81 0.96 -3.38 2.99
N ASN A 82 0.05 -3.04 3.91
CA ASN A 82 -0.68 -1.77 3.90
C ASN A 82 -0.82 -1.21 5.33
N MET A 83 -1.01 0.11 5.44
CA MET A 83 -1.21 0.92 6.66
C MET A 83 -0.06 0.95 7.65
N SER A 84 0.65 -0.16 7.86
CA SER A 84 1.77 -0.26 8.80
C SER A 84 2.88 -1.16 8.25
N ASP A 85 4.03 -1.12 8.93
CA ASP A 85 5.11 -2.08 8.70
C ASP A 85 4.68 -3.45 9.26
N GLN A 86 4.35 -4.37 8.35
CA GLN A 86 3.90 -5.72 8.66
C GLN A 86 4.94 -6.78 8.32
N SER A 87 6.21 -6.38 8.14
CA SER A 87 7.32 -7.29 7.82
C SER A 87 7.47 -8.44 8.81
N SER A 88 7.18 -8.20 10.09
CA SER A 88 7.24 -9.22 11.15
C SER A 88 6.25 -10.38 10.97
N LEU A 89 5.15 -10.16 10.24
CA LEU A 89 4.15 -11.20 9.93
C LEU A 89 4.61 -12.15 8.84
N GLY A 90 5.57 -11.74 8.01
CA GLY A 90 6.15 -12.57 6.96
C GLY A 90 7.52 -12.06 6.53
N PRO A 91 8.60 -12.26 7.33
CA PRO A 91 9.92 -11.67 7.07
C PRO A 91 10.56 -12.13 5.75
N ASP A 92 10.11 -13.26 5.21
CA ASP A 92 10.55 -13.85 3.94
C ASP A 92 9.60 -13.58 2.78
N THR A 93 8.52 -12.82 3.02
CA THR A 93 7.39 -12.64 2.10
C THR A 93 7.07 -11.16 1.90
N VAL A 94 6.96 -10.39 2.98
CA VAL A 94 6.60 -8.97 2.96
C VAL A 94 7.85 -8.16 2.63
N ILE A 95 7.89 -7.59 1.43
CA ILE A 95 9.03 -6.79 0.96
C ILE A 95 9.03 -5.43 1.66
N THR A 96 7.88 -4.78 1.70
CA THR A 96 7.63 -3.44 2.26
C THR A 96 6.12 -3.14 2.18
N GLY A 97 5.68 -1.95 2.54
CA GLY A 97 4.33 -1.43 2.29
C GLY A 97 4.21 0.04 2.70
N PRO A 98 3.19 0.76 2.21
CA PRO A 98 2.88 2.09 2.70
C PRO A 98 2.54 2.06 4.19
N VAL A 99 3.22 2.88 4.96
CA VAL A 99 2.91 3.21 6.35
C VAL A 99 2.18 4.54 6.39
N TRP A 100 1.07 4.57 7.11
CA TRP A 100 0.28 5.78 7.31
C TRP A 100 0.70 6.40 8.63
N ASP A 101 1.30 7.59 8.55
CA ASP A 101 1.74 8.33 9.72
C ASP A 101 0.78 9.48 9.98
N MET A 102 -0.09 9.31 10.97
CA MET A 102 -1.06 10.34 11.34
C MET A 102 -0.44 11.42 12.25
N TYR A 103 0.83 11.27 12.65
CA TYR A 103 1.48 12.20 13.57
C TYR A 103 1.45 13.65 13.07
N PRO A 104 1.83 13.98 11.82
CA PRO A 104 1.82 15.37 11.35
C PRO A 104 0.41 15.99 11.34
N THR A 105 -0.59 15.18 10.98
CA THR A 105 -2.00 15.59 10.98
C THR A 105 -2.49 15.91 12.39
N VAL A 106 -2.24 15.00 13.33
CA VAL A 106 -2.67 15.15 14.73
C VAL A 106 -1.89 16.27 15.43
N GLU A 107 -0.59 16.38 15.18
CA GLU A 107 0.26 17.43 15.72
C GLU A 107 -0.23 18.82 15.29
N GLN A 108 -0.56 19.00 14.00
CA GLN A 108 -1.08 20.26 13.50
C GLN A 108 -2.40 20.64 14.18
N ALA A 109 -3.33 19.70 14.32
CA ALA A 109 -4.61 19.95 14.98
C ALA A 109 -4.40 20.38 16.45
N ILE A 110 -3.55 19.66 17.19
CA ILE A 110 -3.20 19.98 18.57
C ILE A 110 -2.55 21.36 18.67
N LYS A 111 -1.64 21.69 17.76
CA LYS A 111 -0.96 22.99 17.72
C LYS A 111 -1.95 24.14 17.58
N LEU A 112 -2.92 24.02 16.67
CA LEU A 112 -3.93 25.06 16.43
C LEU A 112 -4.89 25.22 17.62
N VAL A 113 -5.30 24.11 18.25
CA VAL A 113 -6.13 24.15 19.46
C VAL A 113 -5.38 24.83 20.61
N LYS A 114 -4.12 24.45 20.86
CA LYS A 114 -3.29 25.07 21.90
C LYS A 114 -3.08 26.58 21.68
N ALA A 115 -3.00 27.00 20.41
CA ALA A 115 -2.87 28.41 20.04
C ALA A 115 -4.20 29.19 20.08
N GLY A 116 -5.34 28.53 20.35
CA GLY A 116 -6.66 29.17 20.39
C GLY A 116 -7.19 29.62 19.02
N VAL A 117 -6.61 29.11 17.92
CA VAL A 117 -6.92 29.51 16.54
C VAL A 117 -7.40 28.33 15.69
N PHE A 118 -7.88 27.26 16.32
CA PHE A 118 -8.40 26.11 15.60
C PHE A 118 -9.60 26.48 14.72
N THR A 119 -9.52 26.11 13.45
CA THR A 119 -10.62 26.18 12.48
C THR A 119 -10.73 24.86 11.72
N ALA A 120 -11.95 24.52 11.29
CA ALA A 120 -12.16 23.45 10.34
C ALA A 120 -11.35 23.75 9.07
N GLN A 121 -10.50 22.80 8.66
CA GLN A 121 -9.67 22.88 7.47
C GLN A 121 -9.39 21.49 6.95
N ASP A 122 -8.96 21.41 5.69
CA ASP A 122 -8.50 20.15 5.11
C ASP A 122 -7.10 19.80 5.64
N TYR A 123 -6.99 18.66 6.32
CA TYR A 123 -5.73 18.13 6.83
C TYR A 123 -5.06 17.15 5.86
N GLY A 124 -5.66 16.84 4.71
CA GLY A 124 -5.18 15.82 3.78
C GLY A 124 -3.74 16.06 3.30
N ASP A 125 -3.28 17.31 3.24
CA ASP A 125 -1.89 17.62 2.92
C ASP A 125 -0.90 17.07 3.95
N PHE A 126 -1.29 16.97 5.23
CA PHE A 126 -0.46 16.40 6.30
C PHE A 126 -0.36 14.89 6.24
N SER A 127 -1.24 14.21 5.50
CA SER A 127 -1.18 12.77 5.24
C SER A 127 -0.27 12.40 4.06
N ARG A 128 0.27 13.39 3.33
CA ARG A 128 1.18 13.14 2.18
C ARG A 128 2.62 12.95 2.63
N MET A 129 3.40 12.23 1.81
CA MET A 129 4.82 11.97 2.05
C MET A 129 5.64 13.24 2.30
N ALA A 130 5.36 14.33 1.57
CA ALA A 130 6.09 15.60 1.70
C ALA A 130 5.98 16.24 3.10
N LYS A 131 4.90 15.93 3.85
CA LYS A 131 4.72 16.38 5.24
C LYS A 131 4.97 15.26 6.26
N GLY A 132 5.50 14.12 5.81
CA GLY A 132 5.77 12.95 6.65
C GLY A 132 4.53 12.13 6.99
N GLY A 133 3.37 12.40 6.38
CA GLY A 133 2.13 11.70 6.72
C GLY A 133 1.99 10.28 6.18
N SER A 134 2.94 9.90 5.33
CA SER A 134 3.06 8.55 4.80
C SER A 134 4.49 8.32 4.35
N PHE A 135 4.92 7.08 4.41
CA PHE A 135 6.22 6.66 3.92
C PHE A 135 6.20 5.18 3.55
N LEU A 136 7.24 4.71 2.88
CA LEU A 136 7.41 3.30 2.59
C LEU A 136 8.19 2.64 3.73
N ALA A 137 7.70 1.51 4.26
CA ALA A 137 8.41 0.77 5.31
C ALA A 137 9.81 0.33 4.82
N PRO A 138 10.79 0.13 5.73
CA PRO A 138 12.08 -0.44 5.36
C PRO A 138 11.94 -1.79 4.65
N TYR A 139 12.94 -2.16 3.83
CA TYR A 139 12.95 -3.47 3.16
C TYR A 139 13.32 -4.63 4.09
N HIS A 140 13.79 -4.36 5.31
CA HIS A 140 14.20 -5.37 6.28
C HIS A 140 15.16 -6.42 5.69
N LYS A 141 14.78 -7.70 5.70
CA LYS A 141 15.59 -8.79 5.14
C LYS A 141 15.80 -8.62 3.62
N PHE A 142 14.83 -8.04 2.93
CA PHE A 142 14.91 -7.79 1.49
C PHE A 142 15.92 -6.72 1.10
N ASP A 143 16.39 -5.89 2.04
CA ASP A 143 17.44 -4.91 1.72
C ASP A 143 18.72 -5.58 1.19
N LYS A 144 18.99 -6.82 1.62
CA LYS A 144 20.15 -7.61 1.20
C LYS A 144 19.93 -8.42 -0.07
N THR A 145 18.68 -8.65 -0.48
CA THR A 145 18.33 -9.56 -1.58
C THR A 145 17.71 -8.86 -2.78
N LEU A 146 17.12 -7.68 -2.59
CA LEU A 146 16.61 -6.88 -3.70
C LEU A 146 17.75 -6.41 -4.60
N PRO A 147 17.58 -6.50 -5.93
CA PRO A 147 18.53 -5.90 -6.87
C PRO A 147 18.72 -4.40 -6.58
N ALA A 148 19.96 -3.93 -6.66
CA ALA A 148 20.30 -2.53 -6.39
C ALA A 148 19.52 -1.57 -7.29
N GLU A 149 19.40 -1.90 -8.57
CA GLU A 149 18.62 -1.16 -9.57
C GLU A 149 17.14 -0.99 -9.17
N VAL A 150 16.52 -1.99 -8.53
CA VAL A 150 15.12 -1.90 -8.07
C VAL A 150 15.02 -0.91 -6.91
N LYS A 151 15.96 -0.97 -5.96
CA LYS A 151 15.99 -0.02 -4.83
C LYS A 151 16.23 1.41 -5.31
N GLU A 152 17.13 1.60 -6.28
CA GLU A 152 17.39 2.91 -6.89
C GLU A 152 16.17 3.47 -7.62
N LEU A 153 15.43 2.64 -8.36
CA LEU A 153 14.19 3.06 -9.02
C LEU A 153 13.14 3.55 -8.00
N VAL A 154 12.98 2.82 -6.88
CA VAL A 154 12.03 3.20 -5.84
C VAL A 154 12.47 4.49 -5.12
N GLU A 155 13.74 4.61 -4.74
CA GLU A 155 14.24 5.83 -4.09
C GLU A 155 14.17 7.05 -5.02
N LYS A 156 14.45 6.88 -6.32
CA LYS A 156 14.26 7.95 -7.31
C LYS A 156 12.80 8.39 -7.38
N LYS A 157 11.86 7.45 -7.52
CA LYS A 157 10.42 7.78 -7.59
C LYS A 157 9.93 8.44 -6.30
N LYS A 158 10.40 7.98 -5.15
CA LYS A 158 10.14 8.60 -3.85
C LYS A 158 10.66 10.04 -3.78
N ALA A 159 11.87 10.32 -4.26
CA ALA A 159 12.40 11.67 -4.36
C ALA A 159 11.54 12.55 -5.26
N GLU A 160 11.15 12.06 -6.45
CA GLU A 160 10.25 12.77 -7.37
C GLU A 160 8.91 13.12 -6.72
N ILE A 161 8.34 12.22 -5.90
CA ILE A 161 7.10 12.47 -5.14
C ILE A 161 7.33 13.56 -4.08
N LEU A 162 8.42 13.49 -3.32
CA LEU A 162 8.72 14.43 -2.24
C LEU A 162 9.00 15.84 -2.77
N GLU A 163 9.66 15.94 -3.93
CA GLU A 163 9.97 17.20 -4.61
C GLU A 163 8.75 17.78 -5.36
N GLY A 164 7.69 17.00 -5.54
CA GLY A 164 6.50 17.39 -6.31
C GLY A 164 6.67 17.27 -7.83
N ASN A 165 7.77 16.67 -8.28
CA ASN A 165 8.06 16.38 -9.69
C ASN A 165 7.20 15.21 -10.23
N PHE A 166 6.69 14.36 -9.35
CA PHE A 166 5.73 13.32 -9.69
C PHE A 166 4.55 13.35 -8.72
N ARG A 167 3.34 13.26 -9.28
CA ARG A 167 2.10 13.15 -8.51
C ARG A 167 1.43 11.83 -8.88
N VAL A 168 1.16 11.01 -7.86
CA VAL A 168 0.35 9.80 -8.04
C VAL A 168 -1.08 10.23 -8.34
N ASP A 169 -1.62 9.76 -9.46
CA ASP A 169 -3.01 10.01 -9.83
C ASP A 169 -3.96 9.34 -8.83
N VAL A 170 -5.01 10.08 -8.45
CA VAL A 170 -6.06 9.58 -7.57
C VAL A 170 -7.15 8.99 -8.43
N ASP A 171 -7.13 7.66 -8.58
CA ASP A 171 -8.18 6.91 -9.26
C ASP A 171 -9.07 6.19 -8.23
N GLU A 172 -10.30 6.68 -8.06
CA GLU A 172 -11.27 6.14 -7.11
C GLU A 172 -12.27 5.17 -7.76
N ASN A 173 -12.14 4.90 -9.06
CA ASN A 173 -12.98 3.94 -9.75
C ASN A 173 -12.74 2.54 -9.21
N THR A 174 -13.79 1.72 -9.14
CA THR A 174 -13.65 0.33 -8.68
C THR A 174 -12.74 -0.44 -9.63
N PRO A 175 -11.58 -0.96 -9.16
CA PRO A 175 -10.68 -1.75 -9.99
C PRO A 175 -11.37 -3.01 -10.48
N VAL A 176 -11.04 -3.40 -11.71
CA VAL A 176 -11.48 -4.66 -12.32
C VAL A 176 -10.26 -5.53 -12.63
N SER A 177 -10.45 -6.85 -12.51
CA SER A 177 -9.43 -7.81 -12.96
C SER A 177 -9.30 -7.78 -14.48
N ASP A 178 -8.11 -8.08 -14.99
CA ASP A 178 -7.87 -8.30 -16.42
C ASP A 178 -8.38 -9.67 -16.91
#